data_AF-A0A494QYQ4-F1
#
_entry.id   AF-A0A494QYQ4-F1
#
_cell.length_a   1.000
_cell.length_b   1.000
_cell.length_c   1.000
_cell.angle_alpha   90.00
_cell.angle_beta   90.00
_cell.angle_gamma   90.00
#
_symmetry.space_group_name_H-M   'P 1'
#
loop_
_entity.id
_entity.type
_entity.pdbx_description
1 polymer ?
#
loop_
_entity_poly.entity_id
_entity_poly.type
_entity_poly.pdbx_seq_one_letter_code
_entity_poly.pdbx_strand_id
1 'polypeptide(L)'
;MATLIENDSLKRAQLQDELKALRQQLKVERADRVAQLSEAIGIAKSLGIQKPTTPSAMGDSVRAGDVSLMRTEINNQKIPLYFLGVEVLEAERAALQQRKNDDFTEKRIAQIARELQLLQTNREVEMLNQRQNEDLFLKGVEPLRAEIVRLGGVSSMDFSALKLVSVDRKAMNPTNPVKPKKALIAVLGFMLGALLGILIVIARHFVIQRREELHMPSGSMLQGPSCVSMSCSEILLKD
;
A
#
# COMPACT_ATOMS: atom_id res chain seq x y z
N MET A 1 3.32 -20.39 1.53
CA MET A 1 2.76 -21.60 0.88
C MET A 1 2.79 -21.47 -0.64
N ALA A 2 2.20 -20.44 -1.23
CA ALA A 2 2.19 -20.24 -2.69
C ALA A 2 3.59 -20.32 -3.34
N THR A 3 4.59 -19.65 -2.76
CA THR A 3 5.97 -19.66 -3.26
C THR A 3 6.64 -21.04 -3.22
N LEU A 4 6.31 -21.89 -2.25
CA LEU A 4 6.85 -23.25 -2.15
C LEU A 4 6.29 -24.14 -3.25
N ILE A 5 4.97 -24.07 -3.47
CA ILE A 5 4.29 -24.82 -4.53
C ILE A 5 4.76 -24.37 -5.91
N GLU A 6 4.94 -23.06 -6.10
CA GLU A 6 5.47 -22.48 -7.32
C GLU A 6 6.89 -22.99 -7.60
N ASN A 7 7.79 -22.89 -6.60
CA ASN A 7 9.16 -23.40 -6.72
C ASN A 7 9.20 -24.90 -7.05
N ASP A 8 8.36 -25.72 -6.39
CA ASP A 8 8.27 -27.16 -6.66
C ASP A 8 7.78 -27.45 -8.08
N SER A 9 6.81 -26.66 -8.56
CA SER A 9 6.29 -26.80 -9.93
C SER A 9 7.33 -26.44 -10.98
N LEU A 10 8.09 -25.37 -10.75
CA LEU A 10 9.21 -24.96 -11.61
C LEU A 10 10.30 -26.01 -11.62
N LYS A 11 10.69 -26.53 -10.45
CA LYS A 11 11.73 -27.55 -10.36
C LYS A 11 11.32 -28.84 -11.06
N ARG A 12 10.05 -29.26 -10.92
CA ARG A 12 9.51 -30.42 -11.65
C ARG A 12 9.57 -30.21 -13.16
N ALA A 13 9.19 -29.03 -13.66
CA ALA A 13 9.25 -28.72 -15.08
C ALA A 13 10.71 -28.78 -15.60
N GLN A 14 11.66 -28.16 -14.89
CA GLN A 14 13.09 -28.20 -15.25
C GLN A 14 13.64 -29.63 -15.32
N LEU A 15 13.33 -30.46 -14.32
CA LEU A 15 13.77 -31.86 -14.30
C LEU A 15 13.15 -32.69 -15.43
N GLN A 16 11.90 -32.42 -15.79
CA GLN A 16 11.25 -33.08 -16.92
C GLN A 16 11.88 -32.69 -18.26
N ASP A 17 12.23 -31.42 -18.43
CA ASP A 17 12.89 -30.93 -19.65
C ASP A 17 14.32 -31.50 -19.77
N GLU A 18 15.06 -31.57 -18.66
CA GLU A 18 16.36 -32.23 -18.61
C GLU A 18 16.26 -33.71 -18.98
N LEU A 19 15.27 -34.42 -18.43
CA LEU A 19 15.04 -35.83 -18.73
C LEU A 19 14.70 -36.07 -20.20
N LYS A 20 13.89 -35.20 -20.82
CA LYS A 20 13.62 -35.27 -22.27
C LYS A 20 14.89 -35.04 -23.09
N ALA A 21 15.70 -34.05 -22.71
CA ALA A 21 16.96 -33.75 -23.38
C ALA A 21 17.93 -34.95 -23.32
N LEU A 22 18.11 -35.54 -22.14
CA LEU A 22 18.97 -36.71 -21.95
C LEU A 22 18.49 -37.91 -22.77
N ARG A 23 17.19 -38.20 -22.80
CA ARG A 23 16.65 -39.27 -23.63
C ARG A 23 16.88 -39.03 -25.12
N GLN A 24 16.73 -37.79 -25.56
CA GLN A 24 17.00 -37.44 -26.95
C GLN A 24 18.49 -37.58 -27.28
N GLN A 25 19.38 -37.18 -26.38
CA GLN A 25 20.82 -37.37 -26.52
C GLN A 25 21.17 -38.86 -26.65
N LEU A 26 20.68 -39.72 -25.75
CA LEU A 26 20.93 -41.17 -25.81
C LEU A 26 20.42 -41.80 -27.11
N LYS A 27 19.28 -41.32 -27.62
CA LYS A 27 18.74 -41.77 -28.90
C LYS A 27 19.68 -41.42 -30.07
N VAL A 28 20.27 -40.23 -30.04
CA VAL A 28 21.26 -39.79 -31.04
C VAL A 28 22.54 -40.62 -30.92
N GLU A 29 23.07 -40.79 -29.70
CA GLU A 29 24.26 -41.62 -29.46
C GLU A 29 24.08 -43.06 -29.95
N ARG A 30 22.91 -43.66 -29.71
CA ARG A 30 22.58 -44.99 -30.23
C ARG A 30 22.54 -45.01 -31.76
N ALA A 31 21.97 -43.98 -32.40
CA ALA A 31 21.94 -43.89 -33.85
C ALA A 31 23.35 -43.74 -34.45
N ASP A 32 24.20 -42.90 -33.84
CA ASP A 32 25.59 -42.70 -34.23
C ASP A 32 26.38 -44.00 -34.08
N ARG A 33 26.18 -44.74 -32.98
CA ARG A 33 26.80 -46.06 -32.77
C ARG A 33 26.37 -47.06 -33.84
N VAL A 34 25.08 -47.09 -34.21
CA VAL A 34 24.58 -47.95 -35.29
C VAL A 34 25.21 -47.58 -36.64
N ALA A 35 25.39 -46.29 -36.92
CA ALA A 35 26.06 -45.83 -38.14
C ALA A 35 27.53 -46.28 -38.18
N GLN A 36 28.28 -46.10 -37.08
CA GLN A 36 29.67 -46.58 -36.96
C GLN A 36 29.77 -48.10 -37.16
N LEU A 37 28.85 -48.86 -36.58
CA LEU A 37 28.79 -50.31 -36.77
C LEU A 37 28.50 -50.66 -38.24
N SER A 38 27.64 -49.91 -38.92
CA SER A 38 27.32 -50.15 -40.33
C SER A 38 28.52 -49.94 -41.26
N GLU A 39 29.32 -48.89 -41.00
CA GLU A 39 30.57 -48.63 -41.73
C GLU A 39 31.59 -49.73 -41.46
N ALA A 40 31.79 -50.10 -40.19
CA ALA A 40 32.71 -51.16 -39.80
C ALA A 40 32.33 -52.52 -40.42
N ILE A 41 31.04 -52.84 -40.51
CA ILE A 41 30.55 -54.04 -41.20
C ILE A 41 30.89 -54.00 -42.69
N GLY A 42 30.73 -52.84 -43.34
CA GLY A 42 31.10 -52.66 -44.75
C GLY A 42 32.58 -52.92 -45.00
N ILE A 43 33.45 -52.35 -44.16
CA ILE A 43 34.90 -52.56 -44.22
C ILE A 43 35.24 -54.03 -43.94
N ALA A 44 34.72 -54.61 -42.86
CA ALA A 44 34.98 -56.01 -42.50
C ALA A 44 34.55 -56.99 -43.61
N LYS A 45 33.42 -56.75 -44.27
CA LYS A 45 32.97 -57.53 -45.44
C LYS A 45 33.93 -57.41 -46.61
N SER A 46 34.40 -56.19 -46.91
CA SER A 46 35.37 -55.96 -47.98
C SER A 46 36.73 -56.63 -47.72
N LEU A 47 37.11 -56.76 -46.45
CA LEU A 47 38.36 -57.41 -46.00
C LEU A 47 38.20 -58.92 -45.78
N GLY A 48 36.98 -59.48 -45.87
CA GLY A 48 36.72 -60.89 -45.63
C GLY A 48 36.83 -61.35 -44.17
N ILE A 49 36.75 -60.42 -43.20
CA ILE A 49 36.88 -60.72 -41.77
C ILE A 49 35.51 -61.13 -41.21
N GLN A 50 35.24 -62.44 -41.19
CA GLN A 50 33.98 -62.98 -40.65
C GLN A 50 33.98 -63.02 -39.11
N LYS A 51 35.06 -63.53 -38.52
CA LYS A 51 35.23 -63.76 -37.08
C LYS A 51 36.18 -62.75 -36.45
N PRO A 52 36.13 -62.55 -35.12
CA PRO A 52 37.05 -61.66 -34.41
C PRO A 52 38.51 -62.04 -34.66
N THR A 53 39.29 -61.08 -35.12
CA THR A 53 40.71 -61.22 -35.45
C THR A 53 41.48 -60.06 -34.83
N THR A 54 42.69 -60.30 -34.35
CA THR A 54 43.60 -59.24 -33.93
C THR A 54 44.55 -58.87 -35.08
N PRO A 55 45.11 -57.65 -35.11
CA PRO A 55 46.08 -57.25 -36.13
C PRO A 55 47.23 -58.26 -36.33
N SER A 56 47.70 -58.89 -35.24
CA SER A 56 48.72 -59.94 -35.27
C SER A 56 48.22 -61.21 -35.98
N ALA A 57 47.01 -61.70 -35.65
CA ALA A 57 46.43 -62.88 -36.29
C ALA A 57 46.10 -62.65 -37.77
N MET A 58 45.79 -61.42 -38.17
CA MET A 58 45.55 -61.06 -39.57
C MET A 58 46.85 -61.10 -40.39
N GLY A 59 47.95 -60.60 -39.82
CA GLY A 59 49.28 -60.65 -40.44
C GLY A 59 49.84 -62.06 -40.59
N ASP A 60 49.54 -62.94 -39.62
CA ASP A 60 50.03 -64.32 -39.61
C ASP A 60 49.25 -65.26 -40.54
N SER A 61 47.99 -64.95 -40.89
CA SER A 61 47.19 -65.74 -41.86
C SER A 61 47.82 -65.83 -43.26
N VAL A 62 48.74 -64.92 -43.61
CA VAL A 62 49.51 -64.94 -44.87
C VAL A 62 50.78 -65.80 -44.76
N ARG A 63 51.24 -66.11 -43.55
CA ARG A 63 52.43 -66.94 -43.26
C ARG A 63 52.02 -68.12 -42.38
N ALA A 64 51.19 -69.01 -42.93
CA ALA A 64 50.83 -70.27 -42.28
C ALA A 64 52.07 -71.20 -42.25
N GLY A 65 52.97 -70.99 -41.31
CA GLY A 65 54.20 -71.75 -41.18
C GLY A 65 55.08 -71.28 -40.02
N ASP A 66 54.82 -71.88 -38.86
CA ASP A 66 55.78 -72.08 -37.77
C ASP A 66 56.06 -70.92 -36.78
N VAL A 67 56.15 -71.33 -35.51
CA VAL A 67 56.53 -70.60 -34.27
C VAL A 67 55.53 -69.60 -33.67
N SER A 68 54.80 -70.08 -32.65
CA SER A 68 54.07 -69.27 -31.66
C SER A 68 55.04 -68.51 -30.75
N LEU A 69 55.60 -67.40 -31.23
CA LEU A 69 56.28 -66.42 -30.38
C LEU A 69 55.22 -65.57 -29.67
N MET A 70 55.10 -65.74 -28.34
CA MET A 70 54.28 -64.87 -27.49
C MET A 70 54.78 -63.42 -27.58
N ARG A 71 54.13 -62.60 -28.41
CA ARG A 71 54.37 -61.16 -28.47
C ARG A 71 53.37 -60.49 -27.55
N THR A 72 53.86 -59.81 -26.52
CA THR A 72 53.04 -58.92 -25.70
C THR A 72 52.79 -57.65 -26.50
N GLU A 73 51.65 -57.56 -27.18
CA GLU A 73 51.28 -56.33 -27.87
C GLU A 73 51.01 -55.21 -26.87
N ILE A 74 51.96 -54.28 -26.74
CA ILE A 74 51.76 -53.01 -26.05
C ILE A 74 51.07 -52.06 -27.04
N ASN A 75 49.79 -52.30 -27.31
CA ASN A 75 49.03 -51.45 -28.23
C ASN A 75 48.21 -50.42 -27.45
N ASN A 76 48.78 -49.22 -27.30
CA ASN A 76 48.10 -48.07 -26.70
C ASN A 76 47.20 -47.32 -27.70
N GLN A 77 46.95 -47.89 -28.90
CA GLN A 77 46.08 -47.30 -29.92
C GLN A 77 44.73 -48.04 -29.99
N LYS A 78 43.65 -47.28 -30.15
CA LYS A 78 42.28 -47.82 -30.24
C LYS A 78 42.20 -48.78 -31.42
N ILE A 79 41.93 -50.06 -31.14
CA ILE A 79 41.74 -51.09 -32.17
C ILE A 79 40.49 -50.72 -33.00
N PRO A 80 40.60 -50.59 -34.33
CA PRO A 80 39.45 -50.32 -35.17
C PRO A 80 38.37 -51.40 -35.08
N LEU A 81 37.10 -51.01 -35.17
CA LEU A 81 35.96 -51.92 -34.94
C LEU A 81 35.86 -53.07 -35.95
N TYR A 82 36.31 -52.88 -37.19
CA TYR A 82 36.21 -53.90 -38.24
C TYR A 82 37.00 -55.20 -37.94
N PHE A 83 37.96 -55.15 -37.02
CA PHE A 83 38.70 -56.33 -36.56
C PHE A 83 37.84 -57.30 -35.73
N LEU A 84 36.71 -56.86 -35.16
CA LEU A 84 35.76 -57.76 -34.48
C LEU A 84 35.04 -58.71 -35.45
N GLY A 85 35.09 -58.43 -36.76
CA GLY A 85 34.45 -59.23 -37.78
C GLY A 85 32.95 -58.98 -37.91
N VAL A 86 32.38 -59.48 -39.00
CA VAL A 86 31.00 -59.20 -39.41
C VAL A 86 29.98 -59.78 -38.42
N GLU A 87 30.18 -61.01 -37.94
CA GLU A 87 29.20 -61.71 -37.10
C GLU A 87 28.92 -60.95 -35.80
N VAL A 88 29.98 -60.47 -35.13
CA VAL A 88 29.87 -59.75 -33.87
C VAL A 88 29.25 -58.37 -34.07
N LEU A 89 29.69 -57.64 -35.10
CA LEU A 89 29.18 -56.30 -35.38
C LEU A 89 27.70 -56.34 -35.80
N GLU A 90 27.27 -57.34 -36.57
CA GLU A 90 25.87 -57.54 -36.93
C GLU A 90 25.01 -57.89 -35.72
N ALA A 91 25.52 -58.74 -34.82
CA ALA A 91 24.85 -59.06 -33.55
C ALA A 91 24.70 -57.82 -32.64
N GLU A 92 25.76 -57.02 -32.47
CA GLU A 92 25.71 -55.77 -31.69
C GLU A 92 24.70 -54.79 -32.29
N ARG A 93 24.73 -54.61 -33.62
CA ARG A 93 23.79 -53.72 -34.32
C ARG A 93 22.35 -54.19 -34.15
N ALA A 94 22.08 -55.50 -34.29
CA ALA A 94 20.75 -56.07 -34.11
C ALA A 94 20.25 -55.86 -32.67
N ALA A 95 21.11 -56.03 -31.67
CA ALA A 95 20.78 -55.75 -30.28
C ALA A 95 20.42 -54.27 -30.05
N LEU A 96 21.18 -53.34 -30.64
CA LEU A 96 20.88 -51.90 -30.54
C LEU A 96 19.61 -51.48 -31.30
N GLN A 97 19.26 -52.17 -32.38
CA GLN A 97 18.02 -51.92 -33.13
C GLN A 97 16.77 -52.44 -32.40
N GLN A 98 16.89 -53.56 -31.69
CA GLN A 98 15.78 -54.13 -30.91
C GLN A 98 15.52 -53.40 -29.59
N ARG A 99 16.49 -52.62 -29.11
CA ARG A 99 16.40 -51.91 -27.85
C ARG A 99 15.35 -50.80 -27.90
N LYS A 100 14.43 -50.78 -26.92
CA LYS A 100 13.34 -49.79 -26.81
C LYS A 100 13.65 -48.61 -25.90
N ASN A 101 14.46 -48.82 -24.86
CA ASN A 101 14.80 -47.79 -23.88
C ASN A 101 16.29 -47.82 -23.56
N ASP A 102 16.92 -46.64 -23.51
CA ASP A 102 18.33 -46.42 -23.21
C ASP A 102 18.57 -45.83 -21.81
N ASP A 103 17.51 -45.60 -21.03
CA ASP A 103 17.54 -44.94 -19.70
C ASP A 103 18.52 -45.60 -18.71
N PHE A 104 18.84 -46.88 -18.88
CA PHE A 104 19.75 -47.62 -18.00
C PHE A 104 21.23 -47.25 -18.19
N THR A 105 21.56 -46.60 -19.30
CA THR A 105 22.95 -46.26 -19.66
C THR A 105 23.43 -45.04 -18.87
N GLU A 106 22.51 -44.13 -18.53
CA GLU A 106 22.81 -42.85 -17.91
C GLU A 106 22.37 -42.82 -16.44
N LYS A 107 23.32 -42.66 -15.53
CA LYS A 107 23.02 -42.61 -14.08
C LYS A 107 22.15 -41.42 -13.72
N ARG A 108 22.29 -40.30 -14.45
CA ARG A 108 21.54 -39.07 -14.20
C ARG A 108 20.03 -39.27 -14.32
N ILE A 109 19.55 -40.11 -15.25
CA ILE A 109 18.11 -40.36 -15.42
C ILE A 109 17.50 -41.00 -14.16
N ALA A 110 18.22 -41.93 -13.53
CA ALA A 110 17.79 -42.54 -12.27
C ALA A 110 17.77 -41.54 -11.10
N GLN A 111 18.73 -40.59 -11.08
CA GLN A 111 18.76 -39.52 -10.09
C GLN A 111 17.57 -38.56 -10.27
N ILE A 112 17.29 -38.13 -11.50
CA ILE A 112 16.14 -37.27 -11.82
C ILE A 112 14.83 -37.96 -11.44
N ALA A 113 14.68 -39.25 -11.72
CA ALA A 113 13.49 -40.01 -11.32
C ALA A 113 13.28 -40.00 -9.79
N ARG A 114 14.36 -40.15 -9.03
CA ARG A 114 14.33 -40.04 -7.56
C ARG A 114 13.95 -38.63 -7.11
N GLU A 115 14.54 -37.60 -7.69
CA GLU A 115 14.22 -36.20 -7.36
C GLU A 115 12.76 -35.86 -7.65
N LEU A 116 12.24 -36.29 -8.81
CA LEU A 116 10.82 -36.13 -9.15
C LEU A 116 9.91 -36.83 -8.14
N GLN A 117 10.29 -38.02 -7.67
CA GLN A 117 9.54 -38.73 -6.62
C GLN A 117 9.55 -37.98 -5.28
N LEU A 118 10.67 -37.35 -4.91
CA LEU A 118 10.75 -36.53 -3.70
C LEU A 118 9.90 -35.26 -3.82
N LEU A 119 9.87 -34.64 -5.00
CA LEU A 119 9.05 -33.44 -5.28
C LEU A 119 7.55 -33.72 -5.40
N GLN A 120 7.14 -34.98 -5.60
CA GLN A 120 5.72 -35.34 -5.58
C GLN A 120 5.09 -35.17 -4.19
N THR A 121 5.87 -35.42 -3.13
CA THR A 121 5.38 -35.37 -1.75
C THR A 121 6.21 -34.36 -0.96
N ASN A 122 5.86 -33.08 -1.05
CA ASN A 122 6.53 -32.05 -0.26
C ASN A 122 6.02 -32.09 1.19
N ARG A 123 6.81 -32.72 2.06
CA ARG A 123 6.53 -32.84 3.50
C ARG A 123 6.40 -31.50 4.20
N GLU A 124 7.08 -30.46 3.72
CA GLU A 124 6.93 -29.10 4.26
C GLU A 124 5.55 -28.53 3.95
N VAL A 125 5.03 -28.76 2.74
CA VAL A 125 3.67 -28.36 2.35
C VAL A 125 2.63 -29.13 3.17
N GLU A 126 2.83 -30.43 3.39
CA GLU A 126 1.94 -31.22 4.27
C GLU A 126 1.95 -30.68 5.72
N MET A 127 3.13 -30.43 6.27
CA MET A 127 3.29 -29.87 7.62
C MET A 127 2.73 -28.46 7.72
N LEU A 128 2.79 -27.66 6.66
CA LEU A 128 2.18 -26.34 6.60
C LEU A 128 0.65 -26.44 6.54
N ASN A 129 0.10 -27.34 5.72
CA ASN A 129 -1.34 -27.59 5.62
C ASN A 129 -1.96 -28.14 6.93
N GLN A 130 -1.18 -28.87 7.73
CA GLN A 130 -1.61 -29.38 9.03
C GLN A 130 -1.67 -28.30 10.13
N ARG A 131 -1.08 -27.11 9.91
CA ARG A 131 -1.10 -26.04 10.92
C ARG A 131 -2.49 -25.40 10.96
N GLN A 132 -3.20 -25.61 12.06
CA GLN A 132 -4.52 -24.99 12.28
C GLN A 132 -4.46 -23.47 12.55
N ASN A 133 -3.30 -22.93 12.94
CA ASN A 133 -3.12 -21.51 13.25
C ASN A 133 -2.03 -20.89 12.36
N GLU A 134 -2.44 -20.34 11.23
CA GLU A 134 -1.55 -19.64 10.29
C GLU A 134 -1.05 -18.29 10.83
N ASP A 135 -1.85 -17.64 11.69
CA ASP A 135 -1.60 -16.31 12.26
C ASP A 135 -0.30 -16.21 13.08
N LEU A 136 0.19 -17.31 13.64
CA LEU A 136 1.46 -17.34 14.39
C LEU A 136 2.70 -17.24 13.48
N PHE A 137 2.57 -17.46 12.17
CA PHE A 137 3.70 -17.58 11.25
C PHE A 137 3.68 -16.59 10.08
N LEU A 138 2.70 -15.68 10.06
CA LEU A 138 2.64 -14.59 9.09
C LEU A 138 3.81 -13.63 9.33
N LYS A 139 4.81 -13.64 8.44
CA LYS A 139 5.90 -12.66 8.47
C LYS A 139 5.32 -11.25 8.28
N GLY A 140 5.69 -10.32 9.15
CA GLY A 140 5.27 -8.92 9.06
C GLY A 140 4.07 -8.53 9.93
N VAL A 141 3.46 -9.45 10.69
CA VAL A 141 2.43 -9.08 11.67
C VAL A 141 2.98 -8.31 12.86
N GLU A 142 4.23 -8.54 13.26
CA GLU A 142 4.87 -7.82 14.37
C GLU A 142 4.97 -6.30 14.14
N PRO A 143 5.51 -5.79 13.01
CA PRO A 143 5.52 -4.34 12.76
C PRO A 143 4.11 -3.77 12.62
N LEU A 144 3.15 -4.52 12.05
CA LEU A 144 1.75 -4.10 11.96
C LEU A 144 1.07 -4.04 13.34
N ARG A 145 1.34 -5.00 14.23
CA ARG A 145 0.85 -5.01 15.61
C ARG A 145 1.46 -3.89 16.43
N ALA A 146 2.76 -3.66 16.29
CA ALA A 146 3.45 -2.54 16.91
C ALA A 146 2.85 -1.20 16.44
N GLU A 147 2.51 -1.09 15.16
CA GLU A 147 1.85 0.08 14.59
C GLU A 147 0.42 0.25 15.11
N ILE A 148 -0.37 -0.83 15.20
CA ILE A 148 -1.71 -0.81 15.82
C ILE A 148 -1.63 -0.35 17.28
N VAL A 149 -0.67 -0.84 18.06
CA VAL A 149 -0.47 -0.41 19.46
C VAL A 149 -0.05 1.05 19.53
N ARG A 150 0.87 1.48 18.65
CA ARG A 150 1.31 2.88 18.53
C ARG A 150 0.14 3.82 18.25
N LEU A 151 -0.68 3.49 17.26
CA LEU A 151 -1.83 4.30 16.85
C LEU A 151 -2.98 4.22 17.87
N GLY A 152 -3.22 3.05 18.46
CA GLY A 152 -4.21 2.83 19.51
C GLY A 152 -3.92 3.64 20.77
N GLY A 153 -2.66 3.70 21.19
CA GLY A 153 -2.22 4.51 22.34
C GLY A 153 -2.44 6.02 22.16
N VAL A 154 -2.43 6.51 20.92
CA VAL A 154 -2.76 7.91 20.59
C VAL A 154 -4.27 8.13 20.53
N SER A 155 -5.03 7.12 20.11
CA SER A 155 -6.50 7.19 19.97
C SER A 155 -7.24 7.19 21.32
N SER A 156 -6.64 6.63 22.37
CA SER A 156 -7.20 6.60 23.74
C SER A 156 -6.75 7.77 24.61
N MET A 157 -6.01 8.75 24.07
CA MET A 157 -5.67 9.96 24.80
C MET A 157 -6.90 10.87 24.85
N ASP A 158 -7.44 11.07 26.05
CA ASP A 158 -8.59 11.93 26.27
C ASP A 158 -8.20 13.40 26.02
N PHE A 159 -8.49 13.89 24.81
CA PHE A 159 -8.24 15.28 24.41
C PHE A 159 -9.06 16.29 25.23
N SER A 160 -9.97 15.84 26.10
CA SER A 160 -10.78 16.70 26.97
C SER A 160 -9.95 17.46 28.02
N ALA A 161 -8.75 16.96 28.38
CA ALA A 161 -7.86 17.61 29.35
C ALA A 161 -6.70 18.41 28.72
N LEU A 162 -6.57 18.41 27.39
CA LEU A 162 -5.50 19.12 26.68
C LEU A 162 -5.80 20.63 26.64
N LYS A 163 -5.32 21.33 27.67
CA LYS A 163 -5.43 22.79 27.82
C LYS A 163 -4.48 23.50 26.84
N LEU A 164 -4.82 23.55 25.56
CA LEU A 164 -4.01 24.17 24.49
C LEU A 164 -3.76 25.67 24.69
N VAL A 165 -4.53 26.35 25.54
CA VAL A 165 -4.37 27.77 25.83
C VAL A 165 -4.62 28.02 27.33
N SER A 166 -3.60 28.53 28.03
CA SER A 166 -3.80 29.19 29.32
C SER A 166 -4.33 30.60 29.07
N VAL A 167 -5.65 30.77 29.19
CA VAL A 167 -6.26 32.11 29.12
C VAL A 167 -5.98 32.81 30.45
N ASP A 168 -4.96 33.67 30.49
CA ASP A 168 -4.51 34.37 31.70
C ASP A 168 -5.55 35.33 32.29
N ARG A 169 -6.53 35.79 31.48
CA ARG A 169 -7.72 36.51 31.97
C ARG A 169 -8.95 36.17 31.14
N LYS A 170 -10.01 35.68 31.80
CA LYS A 170 -11.34 35.63 31.19
C LYS A 170 -11.78 37.07 30.86
N ALA A 171 -12.34 37.27 29.68
CA ALA A 171 -12.89 38.55 29.26
C ALA A 171 -13.95 39.02 30.28
N MET A 172 -13.65 40.10 31.00
CA MET A 172 -14.61 40.71 31.92
C MET A 172 -15.49 41.67 31.13
N ASN A 173 -16.80 41.50 31.26
CA ASN A 173 -17.75 42.46 30.70
C ASN A 173 -17.57 43.81 31.40
N PRO A 174 -17.50 44.92 30.63
CA PRO A 174 -17.31 46.24 31.21
C PRO A 174 -18.49 46.56 32.13
N THR A 175 -18.24 46.70 33.43
CA THR A 175 -19.26 46.95 34.46
C THR A 175 -19.91 48.33 34.34
N ASN A 176 -19.29 49.24 33.60
CA ASN A 176 -19.83 50.56 33.31
C ASN A 176 -19.70 50.88 31.81
N PRO A 177 -20.71 51.52 31.20
CA PRO A 177 -20.62 52.00 29.83
C PRO A 177 -19.47 53.00 29.72
N VAL A 178 -18.50 52.73 28.85
CA VAL A 178 -17.32 53.60 28.68
C VAL A 178 -17.73 54.99 28.12
N LYS A 179 -18.91 55.10 27.47
CA LYS A 179 -19.52 56.36 26.97
C LYS A 179 -21.06 56.22 26.89
N PRO A 180 -21.89 57.31 26.93
CA PRO A 180 -21.59 58.71 27.27
C PRO A 180 -21.89 59.07 28.75
N LYS A 181 -21.18 60.09 29.27
CA LYS A 181 -21.31 60.58 30.65
C LYS A 181 -22.59 61.43 30.83
N LYS A 182 -23.68 60.79 31.27
CA LYS A 182 -25.01 61.43 31.42
C LYS A 182 -24.98 62.70 32.29
N ALA A 183 -24.17 62.71 33.36
CA ALA A 183 -24.03 63.87 34.23
C ALA A 183 -23.42 65.09 33.51
N LEU A 184 -22.42 64.88 32.65
CA LEU A 184 -21.78 65.96 31.90
C LEU A 184 -22.80 66.66 30.97
N ILE A 185 -23.65 65.87 30.30
CA ILE A 185 -24.68 66.37 29.39
C ILE A 185 -25.74 67.17 30.16
N ALA A 186 -26.16 66.68 31.33
CA ALA A 186 -27.14 67.37 32.18
C ALA A 186 -26.63 68.73 32.70
N VAL A 187 -25.37 68.80 33.15
CA VAL A 187 -24.76 70.05 33.64
C VAL A 187 -24.63 71.09 32.53
N LEU A 188 -24.18 70.68 31.34
CA LEU A 188 -24.09 71.57 30.18
C LEU A 188 -25.46 72.11 29.75
N GLY A 189 -26.50 71.26 29.76
CA GLY A 189 -27.87 71.67 29.45
C GLY A 189 -28.41 72.70 30.44
N PHE A 190 -28.18 72.51 31.75
CA PHE A 190 -28.60 73.46 32.77
C PHE A 190 -27.91 74.82 32.63
N MET A 191 -26.59 74.82 32.42
CA MET A 191 -25.81 76.06 32.22
C MET A 191 -26.33 76.87 31.04
N LEU A 192 -26.55 76.22 29.89
CA LEU A 192 -27.09 76.89 28.70
C LEU A 192 -28.52 77.39 28.90
N GLY A 193 -29.36 76.61 29.59
CA GLY A 193 -30.75 77.00 29.90
C GLY A 193 -30.84 78.21 30.83
N ALA A 194 -30.02 78.26 31.89
CA ALA A 194 -29.96 79.40 32.80
C ALA A 194 -29.52 80.68 32.07
N LEU A 195 -28.53 80.57 31.19
CA LEU A 195 -28.01 81.69 30.41
C LEU A 195 -29.07 82.26 29.45
N LEU A 196 -29.83 81.39 28.77
CA LEU A 196 -30.98 81.80 27.95
C LEU A 196 -32.13 82.40 28.77
N GLY A 197 -32.42 81.85 29.95
CA GLY A 197 -33.47 82.36 30.84
C GLY A 197 -33.20 83.80 31.30
N ILE A 198 -31.96 84.10 31.69
CA ILE A 198 -31.53 85.45 32.07
C ILE A 198 -31.70 86.43 30.91
N LEU A 199 -31.31 86.05 29.69
CA LEU A 199 -31.49 86.88 28.50
C LEU A 199 -32.97 87.23 28.24
N ILE A 200 -33.88 86.27 28.41
CA ILE A 200 -35.32 86.49 28.22
C ILE A 200 -35.88 87.47 29.27
N VAL A 201 -35.47 87.37 30.52
CA VAL A 201 -35.90 88.28 31.59
C VAL A 201 -35.43 89.71 31.31
N ILE A 202 -34.17 89.88 30.90
CA ILE A 202 -33.62 91.20 30.54
C ILE A 202 -34.36 91.78 29.33
N ALA A 203 -34.61 90.99 28.29
CA ALA A 203 -35.36 91.43 27.13
C ALA A 203 -36.79 91.88 27.49
N ARG A 204 -37.49 91.13 28.36
CA ARG A 204 -38.82 91.53 28.86
C ARG A 204 -38.79 92.82 29.65
N HIS A 205 -37.82 92.99 30.55
CA HIS A 205 -37.67 94.22 31.32
C HIS A 205 -37.47 95.44 30.40
N PHE A 206 -36.63 95.31 29.37
CA PHE A 206 -36.35 96.38 28.43
C PHE A 206 -37.56 96.74 27.54
N VAL A 207 -38.38 95.76 27.17
CA VAL A 207 -39.62 95.99 26.41
C VAL A 207 -40.70 96.67 27.26
N ILE A 208 -40.82 96.33 28.55
CA ILE A 208 -41.81 96.93 29.46
C ILE A 208 -41.43 98.37 29.83
N GLN A 209 -40.16 98.66 30.12
CA GLN A 209 -39.71 100.03 30.40
C GLN A 209 -39.93 100.99 29.23
N ARG A 210 -39.89 100.51 27.98
CA ARG A 210 -40.21 101.33 26.81
C ARG A 210 -41.71 101.64 26.66
N ARG A 211 -42.60 101.05 27.47
CA ARG A 211 -44.05 101.27 27.41
C ARG A 211 -44.57 102.31 28.42
N GLU A 212 -43.76 102.83 29.34
CA GLU A 212 -44.24 103.72 30.43
C GLU A 212 -43.91 105.23 30.27
N GLU A 213 -43.27 105.69 29.19
CA GLU A 213 -43.01 107.14 28.96
C GLU A 213 -44.04 107.87 28.08
N LEU A 214 -45.32 107.48 28.06
CA LEU A 214 -46.38 108.24 27.39
C LEU A 214 -47.66 108.37 28.23
N HIS A 215 -47.79 109.55 28.86
CA HIS A 215 -49.02 110.31 29.15
C HIS A 215 -49.97 109.94 30.32
N MET A 216 -50.13 110.92 31.22
CA MET A 216 -51.33 111.33 32.00
C MET A 216 -51.47 112.86 31.79
N PRO A 217 -52.59 113.59 32.12
CA PRO A 217 -53.98 113.21 32.48
C PRO A 217 -55.08 114.12 31.84
N SER A 218 -56.36 113.91 32.20
CA SER A 218 -57.52 114.85 32.35
C SER A 218 -58.85 114.13 31.99
N GLY A 219 -60.02 114.30 32.60
CA GLY A 219 -60.54 115.16 33.66
C GLY A 219 -62.00 115.56 33.37
N SER A 220 -62.93 115.26 34.29
CA SER A 220 -64.29 115.86 34.47
C SER A 220 -65.41 115.37 33.50
N MET A 221 -66.73 115.32 33.78
CA MET A 221 -67.59 115.68 34.92
C MET A 221 -69.08 115.30 34.60
N LEU A 222 -69.96 115.34 35.62
CA LEU A 222 -71.44 115.57 35.64
C LEU A 222 -72.47 114.42 35.88
N GLN A 223 -73.09 114.49 37.08
CA GLN A 223 -74.54 114.46 37.47
C GLN A 223 -75.55 113.65 36.61
N GLY A 224 -76.37 112.69 37.11
CA GLY A 224 -77.48 112.70 38.11
C GLY A 224 -78.86 112.48 37.41
N PRO A 225 -80.05 112.28 38.05
CA PRO A 225 -80.45 111.71 39.35
C PRO A 225 -81.73 110.79 39.32
N SER A 226 -82.23 110.38 40.52
CA SER A 226 -83.61 109.91 40.88
C SER A 226 -84.01 108.44 40.51
N CYS A 227 -84.83 107.64 41.22
CA CYS A 227 -85.58 107.70 42.48
C CYS A 227 -86.18 106.29 42.80
N VAL A 228 -86.61 106.05 44.06
CA VAL A 228 -87.73 105.17 44.53
C VAL A 228 -87.48 103.68 44.94
N SER A 229 -87.44 103.50 46.28
CA SER A 229 -88.25 102.63 47.18
C SER A 229 -88.14 101.08 47.13
N MET A 230 -87.84 100.44 48.28
CA MET A 230 -88.76 99.75 49.23
C MET A 230 -88.75 98.21 48.99
N SER A 231 -88.91 97.30 49.95
CA SER A 231 -89.05 97.27 51.42
C SER A 231 -89.19 95.79 51.85
N CYS A 232 -89.00 95.52 53.16
CA CYS A 232 -89.51 94.40 53.98
C CYS A 232 -88.94 93.00 53.75
N SER A 233 -88.34 92.30 54.73
CA SER A 233 -88.74 91.93 56.12
C SER A 233 -89.54 90.62 56.22
N GLU A 234 -89.04 89.78 57.12
CA GLU A 234 -89.67 88.70 57.90
C GLU A 234 -89.86 87.27 57.33
N ILE A 235 -89.16 86.34 58.02
CA ILE A 235 -89.66 85.16 58.76
C ILE A 235 -90.50 84.09 58.04
N LEU A 236 -90.05 82.82 58.13
CA LEU A 236 -90.72 81.58 58.61
C LEU A 236 -89.99 80.37 57.97
N LEU A 237 -89.45 79.36 58.65
CA LEU A 237 -89.96 78.43 59.69
C LEU A 237 -91.04 77.47 59.16
N LYS A 238 -90.68 76.17 59.10
CA LYS A 238 -91.50 74.93 59.27
C LYS A 238 -90.78 73.75 58.59
N ASP A 239 -90.71 72.54 59.12
CA ASP A 239 -91.46 71.83 60.18
C ASP A 239 -90.52 70.91 60.98
#